data_AF-A0A7R9INU7-F1
#
_entry.id   AF-A0A7R9INU7-F1
#
_cell.length_a   1.000
_cell.length_b   1.000
_cell.length_c   1.000
_cell.angle_alpha   90.00
_cell.angle_beta   90.00
_cell.angle_gamma   90.00
#
_symmetry.space_group_name_H-M   'P 1'
#
loop_
_entity.id
_entity.type
_entity.pdbx_description
1 polymer ?
#
loop_
_entity_poly.entity_id
_entity_poly.type
_entity_poly.pdbx_seq_one_letter_code
_entity_poly.pdbx_strand_id
1 'polypeptide(L)'
;MDISPMCDRHSATIEKSQVGFIDYIVHPLWETWADLVHPDAQDILDTLEENRDWYQGMIPPSPPPSEPRDPDDTTDESGSERGGRGGQDRIRFQVTLEEGEGEEETGAGGM
;
A
#
# COMPACT_ATOMS: atom_id res chain seq x y z
N MET A 1 0.59 17.88 14.44
CA MET A 1 1.17 16.59 14.02
C MET A 1 0.79 16.41 12.57
N ASP A 2 1.74 16.01 11.74
CA ASP A 2 1.44 15.67 10.35
C ASP A 2 0.62 14.37 10.33
N ILE A 3 -0.33 14.26 9.39
CA ILE A 3 -1.16 13.06 9.28
C ILE A 3 -0.29 11.95 8.70
N SER A 4 -0.26 10.79 9.37
CA SER A 4 0.47 9.61 8.89
C SER A 4 -0.08 9.13 7.53
N PRO A 5 0.75 8.49 6.69
CA PRO A 5 0.28 7.89 5.45
C PRO A 5 -0.93 6.99 5.71
N MET A 6 -1.93 7.02 4.81
CA MET A 6 -3.17 6.24 4.92
C MET A 6 -4.11 6.62 6.08
N CYS A 7 -3.74 7.56 6.96
CA CYS A 7 -4.56 7.97 8.12
C CYS A 7 -5.48 9.17 7.85
N ASP A 8 -5.54 9.66 6.61
CA ASP A 8 -6.46 10.71 6.19
C ASP A 8 -7.61 10.12 5.37
N ARG A 9 -8.84 10.16 5.92
CA ARG A 9 -10.05 9.65 5.26
C ARG A 9 -10.42 10.36 3.96
N HIS A 10 -9.90 11.56 3.73
CA HIS A 10 -10.24 12.37 2.54
C HIS A 10 -9.28 12.13 1.38
N SER A 11 -8.10 11.56 1.64
CA SER A 11 -7.08 11.30 0.63
C SER A 11 -6.68 9.83 0.49
N ALA A 12 -7.09 8.97 1.44
CA ALA A 12 -6.79 7.54 1.39
C ALA A 12 -7.42 6.85 0.17
N THR A 13 -6.59 6.08 -0.55
CA THR A 13 -7.02 5.20 -1.65
C THR A 13 -6.97 3.76 -1.15
N ILE A 14 -8.10 3.29 -0.60
CA ILE A 14 -8.15 2.02 0.14
C ILE A 14 -7.79 0.85 -0.78
N GLU A 15 -8.40 0.77 -1.95
CA GLU A 15 -8.26 -0.33 -2.91
C GLU A 15 -6.81 -0.43 -3.40
N LYS A 16 -6.23 0.70 -3.80
CA LYS A 16 -4.82 0.78 -4.23
C LYS A 16 -3.85 0.38 -3.12
N SER A 17 -4.18 0.73 -1.88
CA SER A 17 -3.31 0.43 -0.74
C SER A 17 -3.44 -1.01 -0.28
N GLN A 18 -4.60 -1.64 -0.42
CA GLN A 18 -4.77 -3.07 -0.22
C GLN A 18 -3.96 -3.87 -1.24
N VAL A 19 -4.06 -3.53 -2.52
CA VAL A 19 -3.23 -4.16 -3.56
C VAL A 19 -1.75 -4.00 -3.24
N GLY A 20 -1.30 -2.79 -2.93
CA GLY A 20 0.10 -2.56 -2.56
C GLY A 20 0.53 -3.31 -1.29
N PHE A 21 -0.32 -3.38 -0.27
CA PHE A 21 -0.01 -4.13 0.95
C PHE A 21 0.10 -5.63 0.68
N ILE A 22 -0.77 -6.18 -0.18
CA ILE A 22 -0.69 -7.57 -0.60
C ILE A 22 0.61 -7.81 -1.37
N ASP A 23 0.90 -7.01 -2.40
CA ASP A 23 2.06 -7.20 -3.28
C ASP A 23 3.40 -7.06 -2.55
N TYR A 24 3.52 -6.12 -1.60
CA TYR A 24 4.81 -5.81 -0.96
C TYR A 24 5.03 -6.46 0.40
N ILE A 25 3.98 -6.92 1.08
CA ILE A 25 4.08 -7.46 2.45
C ILE A 25 3.43 -8.83 2.57
N VAL A 26 2.13 -8.93 2.28
CA VAL A 26 1.35 -10.14 2.61
C VAL A 26 1.72 -11.31 1.71
N HIS A 27 1.81 -11.10 0.39
CA HIS A 27 2.11 -12.15 -0.57
C HIS A 27 3.51 -12.73 -0.37
N PRO A 28 4.60 -11.93 -0.29
CA PRO A 28 5.94 -12.49 -0.04
C PRO A 28 6.03 -13.30 1.27
N LEU A 29 5.30 -12.86 2.31
CA LEU A 29 5.24 -13.57 3.59
C LEU A 29 4.50 -14.91 3.45
N TRP A 30 3.31 -14.91 2.86
CA TRP A 30 2.49 -16.12 2.71
C TRP A 30 3.07 -17.12 1.71
N GLU A 31 3.75 -16.64 0.66
CA GLU A 31 4.49 -17.49 -0.27
C GLU A 31 5.57 -18.28 0.47
N THR A 32 6.41 -17.58 1.25
CA THR A 32 7.45 -18.24 2.07
C THR A 32 6.86 -19.21 3.10
N TRP A 33 5.71 -18.85 3.70
CA TRP A 33 5.02 -19.73 4.64
C TRP A 33 4.46 -20.98 3.95
N ALA A 34 3.81 -20.83 2.80
CA ALA A 34 3.22 -21.94 2.07
C ALA A 34 4.28 -22.93 1.57
N ASP A 35 5.45 -22.44 1.16
CA ASP A 35 6.60 -23.29 0.85
C ASP A 35 7.04 -24.14 2.06
N LEU A 36 7.03 -23.55 3.27
CA LEU A 36 7.44 -24.23 4.49
C LEU A 36 6.47 -25.37 4.89
N VAL A 37 5.16 -25.17 4.69
CA VAL A 37 4.11 -26.11 5.14
C VAL A 37 3.42 -26.82 3.98
N HIS A 38 4.04 -26.88 2.81
CA HIS A 38 3.40 -27.43 1.61
C HIS A 38 2.90 -28.88 1.83
N PRO A 39 1.65 -29.21 1.45
CA PRO A 39 0.71 -28.42 0.64
C PRO A 39 -0.32 -27.60 1.44
N ASP A 40 -0.19 -27.52 2.77
CA ASP A 40 -1.32 -27.20 3.65
C ASP A 40 -1.85 -25.76 3.55
N ALA A 41 -1.04 -24.82 3.06
CA ALA A 41 -1.43 -23.41 2.95
C ALA A 41 -1.81 -22.97 1.52
N GLN A 42 -1.92 -23.90 0.56
CA GLN A 42 -2.19 -23.54 -0.84
C GLN A 42 -3.53 -22.84 -1.00
N ASP A 43 -4.60 -23.34 -0.37
CA ASP A 43 -5.93 -22.73 -0.44
C ASP A 43 -5.95 -21.28 0.09
N ILE A 44 -5.04 -20.95 1.02
CA ILE A 44 -4.90 -19.60 1.56
C ILE A 44 -4.23 -18.68 0.53
N LEU A 45 -3.19 -19.15 -0.16
CA LEU A 45 -2.56 -18.40 -1.24
C LEU A 45 -3.53 -18.15 -2.39
N ASP A 46 -4.26 -19.17 -2.83
CA ASP A 46 -5.25 -19.03 -3.90
C ASP A 46 -6.31 -17.98 -3.54
N THR A 47 -6.82 -18.03 -2.30
CA THR A 47 -7.77 -17.02 -1.79
C THR A 47 -7.14 -15.62 -1.69
N LEU A 48 -5.86 -15.51 -1.34
CA LEU A 48 -5.15 -14.24 -1.27
C LEU A 48 -5.03 -13.59 -2.65
N GLU A 49 -4.73 -14.38 -3.68
CA GLU A 49 -4.67 -13.92 -5.08
C GLU A 49 -6.04 -13.45 -5.59
N GLU A 50 -7.10 -14.22 -5.33
CA GLU A 50 -8.48 -13.83 -5.68
C GLU A 50 -8.89 -12.50 -5.04
N ASN A 51 -8.56 -12.31 -3.75
CA ASN A 51 -8.85 -11.07 -3.04
C ASN A 51 -8.03 -9.89 -3.60
N ARG A 52 -6.77 -10.13 -3.94
CA ARG A 52 -5.89 -9.12 -4.55
C ARG A 52 -6.46 -8.63 -5.87
N ASP A 53 -6.95 -9.54 -6.71
CA ASP A 53 -7.57 -9.22 -7.98
C ASP A 53 -8.92 -8.51 -7.81
N TRP A 54 -9.71 -8.89 -6.79
CA TRP A 54 -10.94 -8.18 -6.44
C TRP A 54 -10.68 -6.71 -6.09
N TYR A 55 -9.67 -6.43 -5.26
CA TYR A 55 -9.27 -5.04 -4.95
C TYR A 55 -8.73 -4.31 -6.19
N GLN A 56 -7.92 -4.97 -7.01
CA GLN A 56 -7.40 -4.40 -8.25
C GLN A 56 -8.54 -3.99 -9.21
N GLY A 57 -9.58 -4.81 -9.33
CA GLY A 57 -10.75 -4.54 -10.18
C GLY A 57 -11.62 -3.38 -9.72
N MET A 58 -11.56 -3.00 -8.44
CA MET A 58 -12.28 -1.84 -7.91
C MET A 58 -11.54 -0.52 -8.12
N ILE A 59 -10.26 -0.55 -8.50
CA ILE A 59 -9.50 0.67 -8.79
C ILE A 59 -10.02 1.29 -10.09
N PRO A 60 -10.53 2.53 -10.08
CA PRO A 60 -10.98 3.19 -11.30
C PRO A 60 -9.85 3.30 -12.33
N PRO A 61 -10.11 3.05 -13.63
CA PRO A 61 -9.12 3.29 -14.66
C PRO A 61 -8.73 4.78 -14.65
N SER A 62 -7.47 5.06 -14.97
CA SER A 62 -7.03 6.46 -15.08
C SER A 62 -7.83 7.17 -16.18
N PRO A 63 -8.20 8.45 -15.99
CA PRO A 63 -8.88 9.20 -17.04
C PRO A 63 -8.01 9.21 -18.31
N PRO A 64 -8.63 9.17 -19.51
CA PRO A 64 -7.88 9.21 -20.75
C PRO A 64 -7.04 10.49 -20.82
N PRO A 65 -5.85 10.45 -21.43
CA PRO A 65 -5.06 11.65 -21.65
C PRO A 65 -5.90 12.66 -22.46
N SER A 66 -5.96 13.91 -22.00
CA SER A 66 -6.63 14.99 -22.72
C SER A 66 -6.00 15.09 -24.11
N GLU A 67 -6.80 14.93 -25.17
CA GLU A 67 -6.33 15.13 -26.53
C GLU A 67 -5.72 16.54 -26.66
N PRO A 68 -4.61 16.69 -27.40
CA PRO A 68 -4.03 18.00 -27.62
C PRO A 68 -5.05 18.88 -28.34
N ARG A 69 -5.52 19.93 -27.66
CA ARG A 69 -6.26 21.03 -28.28
C ARG A 69 -5.43 21.57 -29.44
N ASP A 70 -5.99 21.57 -30.64
CA ASP A 70 -5.43 22.26 -31.80
C ASP A 70 -5.13 23.73 -31.45
N PRO A 71 -3.98 24.29 -31.86
CA PRO A 71 -3.52 25.61 -31.42
C PRO A 71 -4.20 26.81 -32.12
N ASP A 72 -5.46 26.71 -32.56
CA ASP A 72 -6.15 27.79 -33.29
C ASP A 72 -7.43 28.32 -32.60
N ASP A 73 -7.45 28.42 -31.27
CA ASP A 73 -8.44 29.27 -30.60
C ASP A 73 -7.75 30.19 -29.60
N THR A 74 -7.47 31.40 -30.06
CA THR A 74 -7.01 32.51 -29.22
C THR A 74 -8.22 33.12 -28.54
N THR A 75 -8.55 32.63 -27.35
CA THR A 75 -9.25 33.46 -26.35
C THR A 75 -8.63 33.28 -24.97
N ASP A 76 -8.05 34.39 -24.53
CA ASP A 76 -7.51 34.68 -23.21
C ASP A 76 -8.61 34.53 -22.14
N GLU A 77 -8.41 33.62 -21.18
CA GLU A 77 -8.70 33.98 -19.79
C GLU A 77 -7.76 33.25 -18.82
N SER A 78 -7.11 34.07 -17.99
CA SER A 78 -6.19 33.71 -16.93
C SER A 78 -6.89 33.02 -15.75
N GLY A 79 -6.30 31.94 -15.23
CA GLY A 79 -6.75 31.30 -13.99
C GLY A 79 -5.78 30.24 -13.49
N SER A 80 -4.74 30.67 -12.76
CA SER A 80 -3.76 29.85 -12.06
C SER A 80 -4.40 28.97 -11.00
N GLU A 81 -4.12 27.64 -10.96
CA GLU A 81 -3.82 26.81 -9.77
C GLU A 81 -3.08 25.53 -10.23
N ARG A 82 -1.74 25.53 -10.26
CA ARG A 82 -0.85 24.88 -9.28
C ARG A 82 -1.05 23.36 -9.10
N GLY A 83 -0.17 22.61 -9.77
CA GLY A 83 0.68 21.61 -9.10
C GLY A 83 0.04 20.30 -8.66
N GLY A 84 -0.10 19.34 -9.58
CA GLY A 84 -0.25 17.92 -9.25
C GLY A 84 0.98 17.16 -9.75
N ARG A 85 1.99 17.00 -8.88
CA ARG A 85 3.11 16.10 -9.14
C ARG A 85 2.56 14.70 -9.35
N GLY A 86 2.62 14.20 -10.58
CA GLY A 86 2.55 12.77 -10.89
C GLY A 86 3.78 12.05 -10.36
N GLY A 87 3.99 12.11 -9.05
CA GLY A 87 4.93 11.24 -8.35
C GLY A 87 4.25 9.89 -8.25
N GLN A 88 4.88 8.86 -8.77
CA GLN A 88 4.61 7.50 -8.34
C GLN A 88 4.79 7.50 -6.82
N ASP A 89 3.69 7.54 -6.08
CA ASP A 89 3.70 7.44 -4.62
C ASP A 89 4.25 6.07 -4.27
N ARG A 90 5.59 6.01 -4.17
CA ARG A 90 6.31 4.90 -3.59
C ARG A 90 5.95 4.88 -2.13
N ILE A 91 4.90 4.13 -1.80
CA ILE A 91 4.52 3.83 -0.43
C ILE A 91 5.76 3.27 0.27
N ARG A 92 6.35 4.06 1.17
CA ARG A 92 7.53 3.69 1.94
C ARG A 92 7.07 3.24 3.31
N PHE A 93 7.04 1.93 3.52
CA PHE A 93 6.81 1.35 4.85
C PHE A 93 8.06 1.57 5.71
N GLN A 94 7.89 2.22 6.86
CA GLN A 94 8.89 2.23 7.92
C GLN A 94 8.52 1.10 8.89
N VAL A 95 9.33 0.03 8.92
CA VAL A 95 9.20 -1.03 9.92
C VAL A 95 9.97 -0.56 11.17
N THR A 96 9.25 -0.20 12.22
CA THR A 96 9.82 -0.02 13.56
C THR A 96 9.86 -1.38 14.24
N LEU A 97 11.05 -1.98 14.30
CA LEU A 97 11.32 -3.11 15.19
C LEU A 97 11.43 -2.57 16.61
N GLU A 98 10.40 -2.74 17.43
CA GLU A 98 10.57 -2.64 18.88
C GLU A 98 11.15 -3.98 19.35
N GLU A 99 12.45 -3.99 19.69
CA GLU A 99 13.06 -5.13 20.38
C GLU A 99 12.34 -5.31 21.72
N GLY A 100 11.67 -6.45 21.87
CA GLY A 100 11.13 -6.89 23.15
C GLY A 100 12.27 -7.02 24.15
N GLU A 101 12.21 -6.22 25.21
CA GLU A 101 13.11 -6.33 26.35
C GLU A 101 13.00 -7.75 26.92
N GLY A 102 14.14 -8.46 26.90
CA GLY A 102 14.24 -9.85 27.30
C GLY A 102 13.86 -10.08 28.76
N GLU A 103 13.27 -11.24 29.00
CA GLU A 103 13.07 -11.83 30.30
C GLU A 103 14.41 -11.95 31.05
N GLU A 104 14.58 -11.22 32.16
CA GLU A 104 15.53 -11.62 33.20
C GLU A 104 14.76 -12.26 34.36
N GLU A 105 14.57 -13.57 34.23
CA GLU A 105 14.30 -14.46 35.37
C GLU A 105 15.55 -14.47 36.27
N THR A 106 15.50 -13.76 37.41
CA THR A 106 16.45 -13.98 38.51
C THR A 106 15.73 -14.60 39.69
N GLY A 107 15.64 -15.93 39.65
CA GLY A 107 15.34 -16.75 40.82
C GLY A 107 16.50 -16.74 41.84
N ALA A 108 16.12 -16.54 43.10
CA ALA A 108 16.72 -17.07 44.34
C ALA A 108 18.24 -16.91 44.62
N GLY A 109 18.55 -16.21 45.72
CA GLY A 109 19.83 -16.33 46.44
C GLY A 109 19.84 -15.51 47.72
N GLY A 110 19.82 -16.17 48.88
CA GLY A 110 19.52 -15.56 50.17
C GLY A 110 20.66 -14.84 50.89
N MET A 111 20.25 -14.10 51.93
CA MET A 111 20.87 -13.96 53.26
C MET A 111 19.95 -13.08 54.12
#